data_AF-A0A5S9MFT1-F1
#
_entry.id   AF-A0A5S9MFT1-F1
#
_cell.length_a   1.000
_cell.length_b   1.000
_cell.length_c   1.000
_cell.angle_alpha   90.00
_cell.angle_beta   90.00
_cell.angle_gamma   90.00
#
_symmetry.space_group_name_H-M   'P 1'
#
loop_
_entity.id
_entity.type
_entity.pdbx_description
1 polymer ?
#
loop_
_entity_poly.entity_id
_entity_poly.type
_entity_poly.pdbx_seq_one_letter_code
_entity_poly.pdbx_strand_id
1 'polypeptide(L)'
;MKMSCRAKKEKEQSTTDKQGNVTSSKVLTEGKSGKDLVLTIDIQLQKAVEKIIEKNLRSAKQRGGTELLDRAFVVMMDPRNGEVLSVAGKQISNKNGKYKFDDYSLGTMTSSYAMGSAVKGATVLTGYKTGAIHIGSTQYDEPLYIAQSPPKKSYQNMGLINDLTALERSSNVYMFKTAIAIGKSEYRKNQPLPIDPKAFDTFRYNFSKFGLGVKTGIDLPNEATGYRGTSTQSGLLLDYAIGQYDTFTPLQMAQYVSTIANGGYRLRPQLVKEVREPDPQRGIGAVTESVKPDVLNKLDMTSDENQACPARLQACDAEPKRDSLFKLWQQKV
;
A
#
# COMPACT_ATOMS: atom_id res chain seq x y z
N MET A 1 -4.54 18.36 10.76
CA MET A 1 -5.37 18.68 11.95
C MET A 1 -4.82 17.86 13.11
N LYS A 2 -4.30 18.48 14.18
CA LYS A 2 -3.85 17.73 15.38
C LYS A 2 -5.08 17.53 16.27
N MET A 3 -5.82 16.43 16.06
CA MET A 3 -6.86 16.02 17.00
C MET A 3 -6.20 15.66 18.33
N SER A 4 -6.59 16.34 19.41
CA SER A 4 -5.99 16.17 20.73
C SER A 4 -6.98 15.49 21.68
N CYS A 5 -6.80 14.19 21.92
CA CYS A 5 -7.54 13.43 22.94
C CYS A 5 -6.94 13.60 24.35
N ARG A 6 -6.12 14.62 24.59
CA ARG A 6 -5.45 14.82 25.89
C ARG A 6 -6.45 15.24 26.96
N ALA A 7 -6.49 14.46 28.03
CA ALA A 7 -7.16 14.84 29.27
C ALA A 7 -6.43 16.02 29.95
N LYS A 8 -7.17 16.80 30.72
CA LYS A 8 -6.62 17.81 31.64
C LYS A 8 -6.59 17.20 33.04
N LYS A 9 -5.41 17.15 33.66
CA LYS A 9 -5.28 16.68 35.05
C LYS A 9 -5.86 17.69 36.02
N GLU A 10 -6.52 17.18 37.05
CA GLU A 10 -6.92 17.96 38.21
C GLU A 10 -5.69 18.47 38.96
N LYS A 11 -5.77 19.71 39.46
CA LYS A 11 -4.76 20.26 40.36
C LYS A 11 -5.43 20.58 41.69
N GLU A 12 -4.85 20.08 42.75
CA GLU A 12 -5.32 20.29 44.10
C GLU A 12 -4.19 20.87 44.97
N GLN A 13 -4.55 21.79 45.86
CA GLN A 13 -3.66 22.34 46.87
C GLN A 13 -4.07 21.75 48.21
N SER A 14 -3.18 20.96 48.80
CA SER A 14 -3.38 20.39 50.13
C SER A 14 -2.48 21.08 51.15
N THR A 15 -3.02 21.40 52.32
CA THR A 15 -2.27 21.87 53.48
C THR A 15 -2.03 20.70 54.41
N THR A 16 -0.80 20.52 54.89
CA THR A 16 -0.42 19.42 55.80
C THR A 16 0.08 19.95 57.13
N ASP A 17 -0.11 19.17 58.20
CA ASP A 17 0.53 19.42 59.50
C ASP A 17 2.01 19.03 59.49
N LYS A 18 2.72 19.25 60.60
CA LYS A 18 4.15 18.92 60.73
C LYS A 18 4.43 17.40 60.72
N GLN A 19 3.41 16.58 60.90
CA GLN A 19 3.47 15.12 60.84
C GLN A 19 3.14 14.57 59.44
N GLY A 20 2.75 15.44 58.50
CA GLY A 20 2.43 15.08 57.11
C GLY A 20 0.95 14.73 56.88
N ASN A 21 0.07 14.89 57.86
CA ASN A 21 -1.36 14.64 57.69
C ASN A 21 -2.02 15.82 56.97
N VAL A 22 -2.87 15.54 55.99
CA VAL A 22 -3.61 16.56 55.25
C VAL A 22 -4.70 17.16 56.14
N THR A 23 -4.61 18.46 56.41
CA THR A 23 -5.55 19.21 57.26
C THR A 23 -6.63 19.91 56.45
N SER A 24 -6.34 20.27 55.19
CA SER A 24 -7.32 20.80 54.25
C SER A 24 -6.87 20.56 52.82
N SER A 25 -7.83 20.47 51.90
CA SER A 25 -7.57 20.30 50.49
C SER A 25 -8.51 21.17 49.66
N LYS A 26 -7.97 21.80 48.61
CA LYS A 26 -8.70 22.72 47.73
C LYS A 26 -8.36 22.42 46.27
N VAL A 27 -9.37 22.07 45.50
CA VAL A 27 -9.22 21.91 44.04
C VAL A 27 -8.97 23.30 43.42
N LEU A 28 -7.82 23.46 42.77
CA LEU A 28 -7.44 24.67 42.04
C LEU A 28 -7.95 24.63 40.61
N THR A 29 -8.06 23.45 40.01
CA THR A 29 -8.54 23.27 38.64
C THR A 29 -9.08 21.87 38.49
N GLU A 30 -10.35 21.75 38.11
CA GLU A 30 -10.97 20.45 37.84
C GLU A 30 -10.29 19.70 36.69
N GLY A 31 -10.24 18.37 36.85
CA GLY A 31 -9.87 17.48 35.76
C GLY A 31 -10.93 17.49 34.65
N LYS A 32 -10.48 17.27 33.41
CA LYS A 32 -11.37 17.00 32.28
C LYS A 32 -10.91 15.76 31.55
N SER A 33 -11.82 14.80 31.35
CA SER A 33 -11.58 13.60 30.56
C SER A 33 -11.13 13.95 29.16
N GLY A 34 -10.29 13.09 28.59
CA GLY A 34 -9.94 13.15 27.17
C GLY A 34 -11.14 12.82 26.30
N LYS A 35 -11.06 13.16 25.03
CA LYS A 35 -12.08 12.82 24.04
C LYS A 35 -11.94 11.38 23.59
N ASP A 36 -13.06 10.75 23.27
CA ASP A 36 -13.11 9.41 22.71
C ASP A 36 -12.78 9.45 21.21
N LEU A 37 -12.07 8.42 20.75
CA LEU A 37 -11.67 8.26 19.36
C LEU A 37 -12.40 7.06 18.78
N VAL A 38 -13.22 7.29 17.76
CA VAL A 38 -13.86 6.22 16.99
C VAL A 38 -13.01 5.95 15.76
N LEU A 39 -12.54 4.71 15.62
CA LEU A 39 -11.74 4.29 14.48
C LEU A 39 -12.62 3.81 13.32
N THR A 40 -12.05 3.81 12.13
CA THR A 40 -12.62 3.20 10.91
C THR A 40 -12.48 1.67 10.89
N ILE A 41 -11.64 1.12 11.78
CA ILE A 41 -11.37 -0.32 11.86
C ILE A 41 -12.64 -1.09 12.20
N ASP A 42 -13.02 -2.03 11.33
CA ASP A 42 -14.04 -3.03 11.64
C ASP A 42 -13.37 -4.14 12.45
N ILE A 43 -13.71 -4.21 13.74
CA ILE A 43 -13.08 -5.18 14.66
C ILE A 43 -13.34 -6.64 14.28
N GLN A 44 -14.46 -6.95 13.63
CA GLN A 44 -14.75 -8.32 13.20
C GLN A 44 -13.92 -8.67 11.97
N LEU A 45 -13.81 -7.73 11.03
CA LEU A 45 -12.95 -7.86 9.87
C LEU A 45 -11.47 -8.01 10.29
N GLN A 46 -10.99 -7.13 11.18
CA GLN A 46 -9.62 -7.17 11.70
C GLN A 46 -9.28 -8.55 12.29
N LYS A 47 -10.15 -9.08 13.17
CA LYS A 47 -9.96 -10.42 13.77
C LYS A 47 -9.97 -11.53 12.72
N ALA A 48 -10.86 -11.45 11.74
CA ALA A 48 -10.94 -12.43 10.65
C ALA A 48 -9.66 -12.41 9.80
N VAL A 49 -9.17 -11.22 9.43
CA VAL A 49 -7.94 -11.04 8.66
C VAL A 49 -6.73 -11.56 9.41
N GLU A 50 -6.57 -11.21 10.69
CA GLU A 50 -5.45 -11.69 11.51
C GLU A 50 -5.43 -13.23 11.60
N LYS A 51 -6.60 -13.86 11.82
CA LYS A 51 -6.73 -15.32 11.84
C LYS A 51 -6.35 -15.95 10.49
N ILE A 52 -6.73 -15.32 9.38
CA ILE A 52 -6.35 -15.77 8.03
C ILE A 52 -4.84 -15.66 7.82
N ILE A 53 -4.22 -14.56 8.26
CA ILE A 53 -2.76 -14.37 8.18
C ILE A 53 -2.05 -15.49 8.95
N GLU A 54 -2.41 -15.72 10.22
CA GLU A 54 -1.76 -16.73 11.06
C GLU A 54 -1.89 -18.15 10.47
N LYS A 55 -3.08 -18.49 9.99
CA LYS A 55 -3.33 -19.77 9.32
C LYS A 55 -2.42 -19.95 8.10
N ASN A 56 -2.39 -18.95 7.21
CA ASN A 56 -1.61 -19.05 5.97
C ASN A 56 -0.10 -19.03 6.21
N LEU A 57 0.39 -18.18 7.13
CA LEU A 57 1.81 -18.17 7.51
C LEU A 57 2.25 -19.51 8.10
N ARG A 58 1.44 -20.11 8.98
CA ARG A 58 1.72 -21.44 9.53
C ARG A 58 1.80 -22.51 8.45
N SER A 59 0.79 -22.57 7.58
CA SER A 59 0.76 -23.54 6.47
C SER A 59 1.91 -23.33 5.48
N ALA A 60 2.29 -22.08 5.22
CA ALA A 60 3.39 -21.77 4.32
C ALA A 60 4.75 -22.15 4.95
N LYS A 61 4.99 -21.86 6.24
CA LYS A 61 6.22 -22.25 6.94
C LYS A 61 6.46 -23.77 7.04
N GLN A 62 5.43 -24.58 6.82
CA GLN A 62 5.56 -26.04 6.76
C GLN A 62 6.09 -26.54 5.41
N ARG A 63 6.18 -25.68 4.40
CA ARG A 63 6.74 -26.01 3.09
C ARG A 63 8.26 -25.80 3.10
N GLY A 64 9.00 -26.62 2.35
CA GLY A 64 10.44 -26.43 2.17
C GLY A 64 10.77 -25.12 1.46
N GLY A 65 11.96 -24.55 1.71
CA GLY A 65 12.42 -23.32 1.06
C GLY A 65 11.74 -22.05 1.58
N THR A 66 11.22 -22.06 2.82
CA THR A 66 10.49 -20.93 3.42
C THR A 66 11.25 -20.29 4.57
N GLU A 67 12.58 -20.43 4.59
CA GLU A 67 13.47 -19.92 5.65
C GLU A 67 13.27 -18.41 5.84
N LEU A 68 13.17 -17.67 4.73
CA LEU A 68 13.01 -16.22 4.70
C LEU A 68 11.57 -15.73 4.93
N LEU A 69 10.56 -16.62 4.86
CA LEU A 69 9.16 -16.23 5.04
C LEU A 69 8.84 -16.05 6.53
N ASP A 70 8.99 -14.85 7.09
CA ASP A 70 8.76 -14.63 8.52
C ASP A 70 7.55 -13.75 8.83
N ARG A 71 6.87 -13.17 7.84
CA ARG A 71 5.74 -12.26 8.09
C ARG A 71 4.79 -12.15 6.92
N ALA A 72 3.60 -11.64 7.20
CA ALA A 72 2.61 -11.27 6.20
C ALA A 72 1.80 -10.07 6.67
N PHE A 73 1.30 -9.31 5.70
CA PHE A 73 0.57 -8.07 5.89
C PHE A 73 -0.71 -8.08 5.06
N VAL A 74 -1.75 -7.46 5.60
CA VAL A 74 -2.99 -7.16 4.89
C VAL A 74 -3.45 -5.77 5.32
N VAL A 75 -3.78 -4.94 4.34
CA VAL A 75 -4.44 -3.64 4.55
C VAL A 75 -5.71 -3.65 3.73
N MET A 76 -6.84 -3.33 4.35
CA MET A 76 -8.11 -3.15 3.66
C MET A 76 -8.54 -1.70 3.79
N MET A 77 -8.76 -1.07 2.64
CA MET A 77 -9.16 0.32 2.52
C MET A 77 -10.46 0.37 1.70
N ASP A 78 -11.40 1.22 2.11
CA ASP A 78 -12.57 1.53 1.30
C ASP A 78 -12.15 2.57 0.25
N PRO A 79 -12.20 2.22 -1.06
CA PRO A 79 -11.73 3.11 -2.12
C PRO A 79 -12.62 4.33 -2.30
N ARG A 80 -13.84 4.38 -1.75
CA ARG A 80 -14.78 5.49 -1.93
C ARG A 80 -14.48 6.66 -1.01
N ASN A 81 -13.93 6.39 0.17
CA ASN A 81 -13.79 7.40 1.23
C ASN A 81 -12.40 7.40 1.92
N GLY A 82 -11.56 6.40 1.66
CA GLY A 82 -10.22 6.29 2.21
C GLY A 82 -10.17 5.75 3.64
N GLU A 83 -11.29 5.28 4.18
CA GLU A 83 -11.34 4.63 5.49
C GLU A 83 -10.54 3.33 5.46
N VAL A 84 -9.69 3.13 6.46
CA VAL A 84 -8.95 1.89 6.63
C VAL A 84 -9.75 0.95 7.53
N LEU A 85 -10.29 -0.11 6.94
CA LEU A 85 -11.18 -1.06 7.61
C LEU A 85 -10.40 -2.12 8.39
N SER A 86 -9.18 -2.45 7.95
CA SER A 86 -8.28 -3.37 8.65
C SER A 86 -6.82 -3.06 8.32
N VAL A 87 -5.96 -3.09 9.34
CA VAL A 87 -4.50 -3.02 9.22
C VAL A 87 -3.92 -4.17 10.03
N ALA A 88 -3.49 -5.23 9.36
CA ALA A 88 -3.02 -6.42 10.03
C ALA A 88 -1.62 -6.79 9.52
N GLY A 89 -0.72 -7.08 10.46
CA GLY A 89 0.58 -7.66 10.19
C GLY A 89 0.92 -8.67 11.26
N LYS A 90 1.42 -9.84 10.88
CA LYS A 90 1.93 -10.83 11.84
C LYS A 90 3.32 -11.27 11.45
N GLN A 91 4.19 -11.42 12.44
CA GLN A 91 5.49 -12.05 12.28
C GLN A 91 5.47 -13.43 12.96
N ILE A 92 5.97 -14.45 12.27
CA ILE A 92 6.09 -15.82 12.76
C ILE A 92 7.55 -16.10 13.11
N SER A 93 7.79 -16.59 14.33
CA SER A 93 9.08 -17.08 14.78
C SER A 93 8.97 -18.54 15.26
N ASN A 94 10.01 -19.32 15.05
CA ASN A 94 10.10 -20.67 15.61
C ASN A 94 10.98 -20.63 16.87
N LYS A 95 10.37 -20.90 18.03
CA LYS A 95 11.09 -21.06 19.30
C LYS A 95 10.88 -22.48 19.79
N ASN A 96 11.95 -23.26 19.84
CA ASN A 96 11.96 -24.64 20.35
C ASN A 96 10.90 -25.54 19.69
N GLY A 97 10.74 -25.44 18.37
CA GLY A 97 9.77 -26.26 17.61
C GLY A 97 8.33 -25.75 17.68
N LYS A 98 8.05 -24.65 18.38
CA LYS A 98 6.73 -24.02 18.42
C LYS A 98 6.74 -22.69 17.67
N TYR A 99 5.79 -22.56 16.74
CA TYR A 99 5.54 -21.29 16.06
C TYR A 99 4.82 -20.31 16.97
N LYS A 100 5.45 -19.15 17.19
CA LYS A 100 4.88 -17.98 17.86
C LYS A 100 4.53 -16.92 16.83
N PHE A 101 3.39 -16.27 17.00
CA PHE A 101 2.96 -15.12 16.22
C PHE A 101 3.04 -13.85 17.07
N ASP A 102 3.73 -12.84 16.57
CA ASP A 102 3.81 -11.52 17.17
C ASP A 102 3.04 -10.53 16.29
N ASP A 103 2.37 -9.54 16.91
CA ASP A 103 1.75 -8.45 16.17
C ASP A 103 2.83 -7.62 15.49
N TYR A 104 2.60 -7.33 14.21
CA TYR A 104 3.47 -6.49 13.42
C TYR A 104 2.66 -5.58 12.49
N SER A 105 1.54 -5.07 12.98
CA SER A 105 0.60 -4.30 12.15
C SER A 105 1.19 -2.98 11.65
N LEU A 106 2.07 -2.33 12.42
CA LEU A 106 2.84 -1.17 11.96
C LEU A 106 3.82 -1.48 10.82
N GLY A 107 4.16 -2.76 10.61
CA GLY A 107 4.96 -3.20 9.45
C GLY A 107 4.28 -2.86 8.12
N THR A 108 2.96 -2.73 8.08
CA THR A 108 2.20 -2.33 6.88
C THR A 108 2.59 -0.95 6.33
N MET A 109 3.06 -0.04 7.19
CA MET A 109 3.45 1.33 6.83
C MET A 109 4.95 1.59 7.02
N THR A 110 5.69 0.68 7.67
CA THR A 110 7.13 0.84 7.97
C THR A 110 8.03 -0.14 7.22
N SER A 111 7.52 -1.31 6.83
CA SER A 111 8.25 -2.27 6.01
C SER A 111 7.96 -2.03 4.53
N SER A 112 8.98 -2.21 3.68
CA SER A 112 8.85 -2.06 2.23
C SER A 112 9.44 -3.24 1.48
N TYR A 113 8.85 -3.56 0.33
CA TYR A 113 9.21 -4.70 -0.50
C TYR A 113 9.22 -4.33 -1.97
N ALA A 114 10.02 -5.04 -2.77
CA ALA A 114 9.82 -5.08 -4.22
C ALA A 114 8.49 -5.77 -4.51
N MET A 115 7.50 -5.00 -4.99
CA MET A 115 6.11 -5.46 -5.10
C MET A 115 5.84 -6.30 -6.35
N GLY A 116 6.82 -6.42 -7.24
CA GLY A 116 6.72 -7.23 -8.44
C GLY A 116 5.56 -6.80 -9.34
N SER A 117 4.93 -7.78 -10.00
CA SER A 117 3.88 -7.54 -10.99
C SER A 117 2.70 -6.70 -10.52
N ALA A 118 2.47 -6.57 -9.20
CA ALA A 118 1.38 -5.77 -8.65
C ALA A 118 1.43 -4.30 -9.12
N VAL A 119 2.60 -3.75 -9.47
CA VAL A 119 2.74 -2.35 -9.91
C VAL A 119 2.67 -2.16 -11.43
N LYS A 120 2.48 -3.22 -12.22
CA LYS A 120 2.50 -3.13 -13.70
C LYS A 120 1.40 -2.22 -14.27
N GLY A 121 0.29 -2.06 -13.56
CA GLY A 121 -0.72 -1.06 -13.90
C GLY A 121 -0.17 0.37 -13.95
N ALA A 122 0.64 0.73 -12.95
CA ALA A 122 1.33 2.03 -12.94
C ALA A 122 2.33 2.15 -14.09
N THR A 123 3.03 1.07 -14.47
CA THR A 123 3.90 1.03 -15.66
C THR A 123 3.12 1.27 -16.95
N VAL A 124 2.00 0.57 -17.15
CA VAL A 124 1.15 0.74 -18.34
C VAL A 124 0.60 2.18 -18.42
N LEU A 125 0.11 2.73 -17.31
CA LEU A 125 -0.38 4.11 -17.30
C LEU A 125 0.74 5.11 -17.59
N THR A 126 1.94 4.88 -17.04
CA THR A 126 3.13 5.69 -17.36
C THR A 126 3.40 5.66 -18.86
N GLY A 127 3.32 4.48 -19.48
CA GLY A 127 3.49 4.31 -20.91
C GLY A 127 2.47 5.10 -21.75
N TYR A 128 1.20 5.12 -21.33
CA TYR A 128 0.18 5.97 -21.97
C TYR A 128 0.48 7.45 -21.82
N LYS A 129 0.87 7.88 -20.61
CA LYS A 129 1.15 9.29 -20.32
C LYS A 129 2.35 9.86 -21.06
N THR A 130 3.35 9.03 -21.31
CA THR A 130 4.52 9.44 -22.09
C THR A 130 4.31 9.28 -23.60
N GLY A 131 3.20 8.68 -24.03
CA GLY A 131 2.98 8.27 -25.43
C GLY A 131 3.90 7.15 -25.89
N ALA A 132 4.49 6.39 -24.96
CA ALA A 132 5.36 5.26 -25.28
C ALA A 132 4.55 4.03 -25.77
N ILE A 133 3.30 3.94 -25.33
CA ILE A 133 2.29 3.00 -25.81
C ILE A 133 0.95 3.73 -25.86
N HIS A 134 -0.02 3.15 -26.57
CA HIS A 134 -1.41 3.56 -26.59
C HIS A 134 -2.32 2.37 -26.24
N ILE A 135 -3.55 2.64 -25.80
CA ILE A 135 -4.54 1.58 -25.52
C ILE A 135 -4.70 0.69 -26.77
N GLY A 136 -4.62 -0.63 -26.60
CA GLY A 136 -4.71 -1.59 -27.69
C GLY A 136 -3.40 -1.81 -28.46
N SER A 137 -2.32 -1.10 -28.12
CA SER A 137 -1.01 -1.31 -28.76
C SER A 137 -0.54 -2.73 -28.54
N THR A 138 -0.19 -3.40 -29.64
CA THR A 138 0.34 -4.76 -29.61
C THR A 138 1.86 -4.76 -29.57
N GLN A 139 2.43 -5.72 -28.85
CA GLN A 139 3.85 -5.97 -28.81
C GLN A 139 4.09 -7.48 -28.81
N TYR A 140 5.18 -7.90 -29.44
CA TYR A 140 5.57 -9.31 -29.44
C TYR A 140 6.29 -9.66 -28.13
N ASP A 141 5.76 -10.58 -27.33
CA ASP A 141 6.38 -11.11 -26.12
C ASP A 141 7.33 -12.25 -26.48
N GLU A 142 8.62 -11.95 -26.35
CA GLU A 142 9.74 -12.86 -26.59
C GLU A 142 10.91 -12.53 -25.64
N PRO A 143 11.80 -13.48 -25.33
CA PRO A 143 12.99 -13.21 -24.54
C PRO A 143 13.86 -12.11 -25.16
N LEU A 144 14.19 -11.10 -24.37
CA LEU A 144 15.10 -10.02 -24.74
C LEU A 144 16.53 -10.39 -24.35
N TYR A 145 17.44 -10.29 -25.32
CA TYR A 145 18.87 -10.55 -25.13
C TYR A 145 19.63 -9.22 -25.22
N ILE A 146 19.97 -8.64 -24.08
CA ILE A 146 20.72 -7.39 -23.97
C ILE A 146 22.18 -7.74 -23.66
N ALA A 147 23.12 -7.07 -24.32
CA ALA A 147 24.55 -7.34 -24.14
C ALA A 147 24.95 -7.33 -22.66
N GLN A 148 25.77 -8.31 -22.26
CA GLN A 148 26.33 -8.43 -20.90
C GLN A 148 25.28 -8.56 -19.78
N SER A 149 24.09 -9.08 -20.09
CA SER A 149 23.05 -9.37 -19.10
C SER A 149 22.37 -10.71 -19.34
N PRO A 150 21.83 -11.37 -18.29
CA PRO A 150 20.97 -12.53 -18.48
C PRO A 150 19.73 -12.21 -19.33
N PRO A 151 19.19 -13.17 -20.10
CA PRO A 151 17.97 -12.96 -20.87
C PRO A 151 16.81 -12.49 -20.00
N LYS A 152 16.17 -11.40 -20.38
CA LYS A 152 14.97 -10.87 -19.72
C LYS A 152 13.73 -11.39 -20.44
N LYS A 153 12.87 -12.13 -19.72
CA LYS A 153 11.72 -12.83 -20.30
C LYS A 153 10.49 -12.81 -19.38
N SER A 154 9.34 -13.03 -19.99
CA SER A 154 8.11 -13.41 -19.30
C SER A 154 8.21 -14.87 -18.82
N TYR A 155 7.30 -15.31 -17.94
CA TYR A 155 7.30 -16.70 -17.46
C TYR A 155 7.04 -17.72 -18.58
N GLN A 156 6.38 -17.29 -19.66
CA GLN A 156 6.22 -18.01 -20.90
C GLN A 156 6.23 -17.03 -22.07
N ASN A 157 6.57 -17.52 -23.27
CA ASN A 157 6.47 -16.73 -24.48
C ASN A 157 5.00 -16.59 -24.88
N MET A 158 4.54 -15.37 -25.12
CA MET A 158 3.12 -15.10 -25.38
C MET A 158 2.83 -14.72 -26.83
N GLY A 159 3.88 -14.46 -27.64
CA GLY A 159 3.70 -13.99 -29.01
C GLY A 159 3.12 -12.58 -29.04
N LEU A 160 2.31 -12.26 -30.05
CA LEU A 160 1.71 -10.94 -30.17
C LEU A 160 0.60 -10.75 -29.13
N ILE A 161 0.80 -9.81 -28.20
CA ILE A 161 -0.16 -9.47 -27.14
C ILE A 161 -0.41 -7.96 -27.08
N ASN A 162 -1.58 -7.55 -26.64
CA ASN A 162 -1.87 -6.14 -26.33
C ASN A 162 -1.65 -5.82 -24.84
N ASP A 163 -1.87 -4.57 -24.47
CA ASP A 163 -1.83 -4.06 -23.10
C ASP A 163 -2.70 -4.85 -22.11
N LEU A 164 -3.93 -5.22 -22.52
CA LEU A 164 -4.86 -5.98 -21.67
C LEU A 164 -4.33 -7.39 -21.41
N THR A 165 -3.97 -8.13 -22.46
CA THR A 165 -3.39 -9.47 -22.34
C THR A 165 -2.05 -9.43 -21.60
N ALA A 166 -1.26 -8.36 -21.76
CA ALA A 166 -0.02 -8.18 -21.02
C ALA A 166 -0.25 -8.04 -19.51
N LEU A 167 -1.32 -7.35 -19.09
CA LEU A 167 -1.69 -7.25 -17.67
C LEU A 167 -2.29 -8.57 -17.15
N GLU A 168 -3.25 -9.14 -17.88
CA GLU A 168 -3.91 -10.42 -17.54
C GLU A 168 -2.91 -11.56 -17.38
N ARG A 169 -2.01 -11.72 -18.36
CA ARG A 169 -0.96 -12.75 -18.33
C ARG A 169 0.31 -12.23 -17.69
N SER A 170 0.32 -11.06 -17.05
CA SER A 170 1.49 -10.50 -16.38
C SER A 170 2.80 -10.58 -17.21
N SER A 171 2.76 -10.19 -18.48
CA SER A 171 3.94 -10.11 -19.34
C SER A 171 5.00 -9.21 -18.73
N ASN A 172 6.23 -9.71 -18.59
CA ASN A 172 7.38 -8.88 -18.22
C ASN A 172 7.93 -8.15 -19.45
N VAL A 173 7.94 -8.83 -20.60
CA VAL A 173 8.50 -8.30 -21.86
C VAL A 173 7.76 -7.04 -22.31
N TYR A 174 6.44 -7.02 -22.22
CA TYR A 174 5.64 -5.84 -22.55
C TYR A 174 6.03 -4.63 -21.69
N MET A 175 6.27 -4.85 -20.39
CA MET A 175 6.71 -3.80 -19.47
C MET A 175 8.14 -3.35 -19.78
N PHE A 176 9.04 -4.29 -20.11
CA PHE A 176 10.40 -3.97 -20.52
C PHE A 176 10.42 -3.12 -21.79
N LYS A 177 9.68 -3.52 -22.83
CA LYS A 177 9.57 -2.76 -24.08
C LYS A 177 8.92 -1.39 -23.87
N THR A 178 7.92 -1.28 -23.00
CA THR A 178 7.35 0.01 -22.59
C THR A 178 8.40 0.90 -21.91
N ALA A 179 9.20 0.35 -21.01
CA ALA A 179 10.27 1.09 -20.33
C ALA A 179 11.40 1.51 -21.28
N ILE A 180 11.73 0.67 -22.27
CA ILE A 180 12.70 0.97 -23.34
C ILE A 180 12.22 2.17 -24.16
N ALA A 181 10.93 2.19 -24.53
CA ALA A 181 10.32 3.29 -25.27
C ALA A 181 10.29 4.59 -24.44
N ILE A 182 9.90 4.54 -23.15
CA ILE A 182 9.99 5.69 -22.22
C ILE A 182 11.43 6.18 -22.12
N GLY A 183 12.38 5.25 -22.09
CA GLY A 183 13.82 5.47 -22.09
C GLY A 183 14.41 6.02 -23.39
N LYS A 184 13.58 6.29 -24.41
CA LYS A 184 13.96 6.77 -25.74
C LYS A 184 15.03 5.89 -26.40
N SER A 185 14.95 4.59 -26.17
CA SER A 185 15.87 3.60 -26.71
C SER A 185 15.16 2.65 -27.67
N GLU A 186 15.94 2.00 -28.52
CA GLU A 186 15.48 0.91 -29.38
C GLU A 186 16.16 -0.40 -28.95
N TYR A 187 15.39 -1.48 -28.82
CA TYR A 187 15.94 -2.80 -28.52
C TYR A 187 16.55 -3.42 -29.78
N ARG A 188 17.82 -3.86 -29.68
CA ARG A 188 18.48 -4.68 -30.68
C ARG A 188 19.11 -5.90 -30.01
N LYS A 189 18.87 -7.08 -30.56
CA LYS A 189 19.32 -8.35 -30.00
C LYS A 189 20.86 -8.38 -29.85
N ASN A 190 21.33 -8.79 -28.67
CA ASN A 190 22.73 -8.89 -28.28
C ASN A 190 23.52 -7.56 -28.32
N GLN A 191 22.84 -6.43 -28.41
CA GLN A 191 23.46 -5.10 -28.37
C GLN A 191 23.30 -4.46 -26.99
N PRO A 192 24.16 -3.48 -26.63
CA PRO A 192 23.92 -2.62 -25.48
C PRO A 192 22.57 -1.88 -25.62
N LEU A 193 21.94 -1.60 -24.48
CA LEU A 193 20.67 -0.88 -24.42
C LEU A 193 20.90 0.45 -23.68
N PRO A 194 21.33 1.52 -24.39
CA PRO A 194 21.50 2.84 -23.79
C PRO A 194 20.13 3.48 -23.55
N ILE A 195 19.84 3.89 -22.32
CA ILE A 195 18.56 4.50 -21.96
C ILE A 195 18.79 5.90 -21.38
N ASP A 196 17.92 6.85 -21.72
CA ASP A 196 17.87 8.15 -21.03
C ASP A 196 17.55 7.95 -19.54
N PRO A 197 18.48 8.29 -18.62
CA PRO A 197 18.26 8.09 -17.18
C PRO A 197 17.07 8.90 -16.63
N LYS A 198 16.58 9.93 -17.34
CA LYS A 198 15.35 10.65 -16.96
C LYS A 198 14.10 9.77 -16.96
N ALA A 199 14.16 8.60 -17.59
CA ALA A 199 13.09 7.61 -17.51
C ALA A 199 12.83 7.16 -16.07
N PHE A 200 13.87 7.02 -15.22
CA PHE A 200 13.66 6.67 -13.81
C PHE A 200 12.84 7.72 -13.06
N ASP A 201 13.08 9.00 -13.31
CA ASP A 201 12.31 10.09 -12.70
C ASP A 201 10.90 10.16 -13.28
N THR A 202 10.72 9.82 -14.56
CA THR A 202 9.40 9.70 -15.20
C THR A 202 8.56 8.60 -14.54
N PHE A 203 9.16 7.42 -14.31
CA PHE A 203 8.51 6.33 -13.58
C PHE A 203 8.14 6.77 -12.16
N ARG A 204 9.09 7.32 -11.40
CA ARG A 204 8.86 7.78 -10.02
C ARG A 204 7.78 8.86 -9.93
N TYR A 205 7.78 9.81 -10.86
CA TYR A 205 6.76 10.85 -10.91
C TYR A 205 5.37 10.23 -11.11
N ASN A 206 5.20 9.35 -12.10
CA ASN A 206 3.90 8.74 -12.37
C ASN A 206 3.47 7.78 -11.25
N PHE A 207 4.38 6.97 -10.72
CA PHE A 207 4.14 6.08 -9.57
C PHE A 207 3.72 6.90 -8.32
N SER A 208 4.32 8.07 -8.10
CA SER A 208 3.95 8.93 -6.98
C SER A 208 2.51 9.48 -7.07
N LYS A 209 1.95 9.61 -8.28
CA LYS A 209 0.54 10.02 -8.46
C LYS A 209 -0.44 8.99 -7.93
N PHE A 210 -0.01 7.73 -7.86
CA PHE A 210 -0.71 6.63 -7.21
C PHE A 210 -0.39 6.47 -5.72
N GLY A 211 0.57 7.23 -5.18
CA GLY A 211 1.03 7.12 -3.80
C GLY A 211 2.24 6.20 -3.60
N LEU A 212 2.77 5.60 -4.66
CA LEU A 212 3.96 4.75 -4.58
C LEU A 212 5.23 5.62 -4.44
N GLY A 213 6.08 5.30 -3.47
CA GLY A 213 7.35 6.01 -3.24
C GLY A 213 7.21 7.35 -2.50
N VAL A 214 6.00 7.72 -2.08
CA VAL A 214 5.70 8.95 -1.30
C VAL A 214 4.87 8.62 -0.06
N LYS A 215 4.80 9.53 0.90
CA LYS A 215 3.96 9.33 2.09
C LYS A 215 2.49 9.22 1.68
N THR A 216 1.79 8.26 2.26
CA THR A 216 0.35 8.04 2.01
C THR A 216 -0.48 9.11 2.70
N GLY A 217 0.03 9.65 3.81
CA GLY A 217 -0.61 10.70 4.61
C GLY A 217 -1.56 10.13 5.67
N ILE A 218 -1.42 8.86 6.05
CA ILE A 218 -2.21 8.28 7.13
C ILE A 218 -2.04 9.12 8.40
N ASP A 219 -3.04 9.06 9.26
CA ASP A 219 -3.09 9.74 10.55
C ASP A 219 -2.16 9.13 11.63
N LEU A 220 -1.15 8.36 11.19
CA LEU A 220 -0.09 7.81 12.04
C LEU A 220 1.29 8.43 11.70
N PRO A 221 2.14 8.63 12.71
CA PRO A 221 3.50 9.10 12.48
C PRO A 221 4.39 7.99 11.87
N ASN A 222 5.55 8.40 11.35
CA ASN A 222 6.65 7.50 10.96
C ASN A 222 6.36 6.53 9.81
N GLU A 223 5.53 6.92 8.84
CA GLU A 223 5.44 6.20 7.55
C GLU A 223 6.78 6.14 6.83
N ALA A 224 7.13 4.96 6.33
CA ALA A 224 8.22 4.76 5.38
C ALA A 224 7.74 5.07 3.95
N THR A 225 8.64 5.61 3.12
CA THR A 225 8.40 5.83 1.69
C THR A 225 8.93 4.71 0.81
N GLY A 226 9.59 3.71 1.41
CA GLY A 226 10.30 2.65 0.71
C GLY A 226 11.76 2.99 0.42
N TYR A 227 12.41 2.14 -0.36
CA TYR A 227 13.78 2.31 -0.84
C TYR A 227 13.76 2.81 -2.28
N ARG A 228 14.52 3.87 -2.53
CA ARG A 228 14.74 4.46 -3.85
C ARG A 228 16.12 4.08 -4.34
N GLY A 229 16.21 3.31 -5.43
CA GLY A 229 17.49 2.93 -6.01
C GLY A 229 18.24 4.12 -6.62
N THR A 230 19.58 4.12 -6.52
CA THR A 230 20.42 5.24 -6.98
C THR A 230 21.07 5.01 -8.33
N SER A 231 21.25 3.74 -8.73
CA SER A 231 21.85 3.37 -10.01
C SER A 231 20.88 3.63 -11.18
N THR A 232 21.42 4.01 -12.32
CA THR A 232 20.65 4.29 -13.55
C THR A 232 20.99 3.32 -14.67
N GLN A 233 21.54 2.14 -14.34
CA GLN A 233 21.80 1.10 -15.34
C GLN A 233 20.50 0.69 -16.04
N SER A 234 20.55 0.51 -17.36
CA SER A 234 19.35 0.25 -18.17
C SER A 234 18.57 -0.99 -17.73
N GLY A 235 19.27 -2.05 -17.32
CA GLY A 235 18.64 -3.26 -16.76
C GLY A 235 17.74 -2.98 -15.56
N LEU A 236 18.11 -2.03 -14.71
CA LEU A 236 17.35 -1.65 -13.51
C LEU A 236 16.09 -0.85 -13.84
N LEU A 237 16.05 -0.14 -14.98
CA LEU A 237 14.80 0.47 -15.44
C LEU A 237 13.80 -0.59 -15.87
N LEU A 238 14.29 -1.66 -16.53
CA LEU A 238 13.44 -2.80 -16.90
C LEU A 238 12.92 -3.50 -15.64
N ASP A 239 13.77 -3.64 -14.61
CA ASP A 239 13.36 -4.21 -13.33
C ASP A 239 12.39 -3.29 -12.57
N TYR A 240 12.56 -1.96 -12.67
CA TYR A 240 11.57 -0.99 -12.17
C TYR A 240 10.20 -1.26 -12.80
N ALA A 241 10.14 -1.38 -14.13
CA ALA A 241 8.90 -1.53 -14.87
C ALA A 241 8.08 -2.77 -14.48
N ILE A 242 8.70 -3.76 -13.85
CA ILE A 242 8.06 -4.96 -13.30
C ILE A 242 8.01 -5.00 -11.75
N GLY A 243 8.34 -3.90 -11.08
CA GLY A 243 8.25 -3.74 -9.62
C GLY A 243 9.39 -4.38 -8.82
N GLN A 244 10.57 -4.54 -9.41
CA GLN A 244 11.73 -5.20 -8.82
C GLN A 244 12.93 -4.27 -8.58
N TYR A 245 12.72 -2.95 -8.49
CA TYR A 245 13.79 -1.99 -8.25
C TYR A 245 13.54 -1.08 -7.03
N ASP A 246 12.66 -0.09 -7.16
CA ASP A 246 12.19 0.68 -6.00
C ASP A 246 11.23 -0.20 -5.16
N THR A 247 11.20 0.00 -3.84
CA THR A 247 10.32 -0.75 -2.93
C THR A 247 9.18 0.13 -2.42
N PHE A 248 8.06 -0.50 -2.06
CA PHE A 248 6.86 0.18 -1.57
C PHE A 248 6.34 -0.50 -0.31
N THR A 249 5.54 0.19 0.50
CA THR A 249 4.90 -0.39 1.69
C THR A 249 3.55 -1.04 1.35
N PRO A 250 3.08 -2.03 2.12
CA PRO A 250 1.72 -2.56 1.95
C PRO A 250 0.62 -1.49 1.98
N LEU A 251 0.78 -0.44 2.80
CA LEU A 251 -0.16 0.68 2.86
C LEU A 251 -0.15 1.52 1.57
N GLN A 252 1.02 1.78 0.98
CA GLN A 252 1.10 2.43 -0.34
C GLN A 252 0.42 1.58 -1.42
N MET A 253 0.56 0.25 -1.37
CA MET A 253 -0.13 -0.65 -2.29
C MET A 253 -1.64 -0.60 -2.15
N ALA A 254 -2.17 -0.54 -0.92
CA ALA A 254 -3.60 -0.38 -0.68
C ALA A 254 -4.13 0.96 -1.22
N GLN A 255 -3.40 2.06 -1.03
CA GLN A 255 -3.75 3.36 -1.62
C GLN A 255 -3.71 3.32 -3.16
N TYR A 256 -2.69 2.68 -3.74
CA TYR A 256 -2.55 2.52 -5.18
C TYR A 256 -3.74 1.77 -5.79
N VAL A 257 -4.07 0.58 -5.26
CA VAL A 257 -5.20 -0.23 -5.75
C VAL A 257 -6.52 0.53 -5.53
N SER A 258 -6.68 1.21 -4.40
CA SER A 258 -7.89 2.02 -4.13
C SER A 258 -8.06 3.17 -5.11
N THR A 259 -6.97 3.83 -5.48
CA THR A 259 -6.96 4.91 -6.49
C THR A 259 -7.41 4.40 -7.84
N ILE A 260 -7.03 3.17 -8.22
CA ILE A 260 -7.52 2.54 -9.45
C ILE A 260 -9.01 2.22 -9.32
N ALA A 261 -9.40 1.58 -8.22
CA ALA A 261 -10.77 1.11 -8.01
C ALA A 261 -11.82 2.23 -7.98
N ASN A 262 -11.46 3.44 -7.55
CA ASN A 262 -12.39 4.58 -7.47
C ASN A 262 -12.33 5.53 -8.69
N GLY A 263 -11.75 5.11 -9.81
CA GLY A 263 -11.70 5.94 -11.02
C GLY A 263 -10.64 7.04 -10.97
N GLY A 264 -9.53 6.81 -10.27
CA GLY A 264 -8.33 7.65 -10.30
C GLY A 264 -8.24 8.69 -9.18
N TYR A 265 -9.09 8.67 -8.17
CA TYR A 265 -9.01 9.61 -7.04
C TYR A 265 -8.11 9.03 -5.95
N ARG A 266 -6.92 9.61 -5.74
CA ARG A 266 -6.05 9.17 -4.66
C ARG A 266 -6.51 9.78 -3.35
N LEU A 267 -7.16 8.98 -2.52
CA LEU A 267 -7.62 9.36 -1.19
C LEU A 267 -6.53 9.15 -0.14
N ARG A 268 -6.46 10.05 0.84
CA ARG A 268 -5.65 9.88 2.05
C ARG A 268 -6.23 8.74 2.90
N PRO A 269 -5.46 7.71 3.29
CA PRO A 269 -5.93 6.70 4.20
C PRO A 269 -6.20 7.32 5.57
N GLN A 270 -7.28 6.93 6.23
CA GLN A 270 -7.61 7.41 7.57
C GLN A 270 -8.01 6.26 8.48
N LEU A 271 -7.50 6.26 9.72
CA LEU A 271 -7.90 5.34 10.78
C LEU A 271 -8.92 5.97 11.71
N VAL A 272 -8.92 7.29 11.86
CA VAL A 272 -9.89 8.01 12.67
C VAL A 272 -11.13 8.29 11.83
N LYS A 273 -12.29 7.87 12.35
CA LYS A 273 -13.60 8.19 11.79
C LYS A 273 -14.14 9.49 12.37
N GLU A 274 -14.12 9.59 13.70
CA GLU A 274 -14.66 10.73 14.43
C GLU A 274 -14.13 10.80 15.87
N VAL A 275 -14.23 11.98 16.45
CA VAL A 275 -13.91 12.30 17.84
C VAL A 275 -15.20 12.66 18.55
N ARG A 276 -15.39 12.10 19.74
CA ARG A 276 -16.60 12.29 20.54
C ARG A 276 -16.27 12.82 21.93
N GLU A 277 -17.18 13.58 22.51
CA GLU A 277 -17.09 13.93 23.92
C GLU A 277 -17.26 12.68 24.79
N PRO A 278 -16.55 12.57 25.92
CA PRO A 278 -16.75 11.47 26.86
C PRO A 278 -18.12 11.62 27.55
N ASP A 279 -18.87 10.53 27.66
CA ASP A 279 -20.14 10.49 28.40
C ASP A 279 -20.03 9.54 29.61
N PRO A 280 -20.02 10.06 30.85
CA PRO A 280 -19.90 9.25 32.06
C PRO A 280 -21.03 8.23 32.27
N GLN A 281 -22.20 8.43 31.65
CA GLN A 281 -23.37 7.56 31.81
C GLN A 281 -23.52 6.56 30.67
N ARG A 282 -23.20 6.96 29.43
CA ARG A 282 -23.43 6.15 28.21
C ARG A 282 -22.16 5.60 27.58
N GLY A 283 -21.00 5.97 28.11
CA GLY A 283 -19.69 5.57 27.62
C GLY A 283 -19.20 6.36 26.39
N ILE A 284 -20.09 6.73 25.47
CA ILE A 284 -19.75 7.50 24.26
C ILE A 284 -20.72 8.69 24.12
N GLY A 285 -20.20 9.91 24.08
CA GLY A 285 -20.99 11.14 23.97
C GLY A 285 -21.19 11.64 22.54
N ALA A 286 -21.53 12.93 22.43
CA ALA A 286 -21.82 13.59 21.17
C ALA A 286 -20.59 13.69 20.26
N VAL A 287 -20.82 13.66 18.94
CA VAL A 287 -19.76 13.87 17.94
C VAL A 287 -19.28 15.30 17.98
N THR A 288 -17.99 15.49 18.23
CA THR A 288 -17.36 16.82 18.20
C THR A 288 -16.68 17.08 16.86
N GLU A 289 -16.10 16.06 16.24
CA GLU A 289 -15.41 16.18 14.96
C GLU A 289 -15.56 14.89 14.17
N SER A 290 -15.83 14.98 12.87
CA SER A 290 -15.86 13.83 11.96
C SER A 290 -14.82 14.04 10.86
N VAL A 291 -14.03 13.01 10.58
CA VAL A 291 -12.98 13.07 9.55
C VAL A 291 -13.64 12.83 8.20
N LYS A 292 -13.59 13.85 7.35
CA LYS A 292 -14.09 13.77 5.98
C LYS A 292 -13.03 13.15 5.05
N PRO A 293 -13.46 12.44 3.99
CA PRO A 293 -12.56 11.96 2.95
C PRO A 293 -11.70 13.10 2.37
N ASP A 294 -10.41 12.85 2.22
CA ASP A 294 -9.44 13.82 1.71
C ASP A 294 -8.82 13.33 0.40
N VAL A 295 -9.16 14.01 -0.70
CA VAL A 295 -8.64 13.69 -2.05
C VAL A 295 -7.30 14.39 -2.23
N LEU A 296 -6.21 13.63 -2.25
CA LEU A 296 -4.85 14.14 -2.40
C LEU A 296 -4.54 14.58 -3.83
N ASN A 297 -5.01 13.82 -4.82
CA ASN A 297 -4.99 14.18 -6.23
C ASN A 297 -5.94 13.28 -7.03
N LYS A 298 -6.16 13.68 -8.28
CA LYS A 298 -6.77 12.83 -9.30
C LYS A 298 -5.70 12.42 -10.31
N LEU A 299 -5.73 11.18 -10.76
CA LEU A 299 -4.96 10.77 -11.92
C LEU A 299 -5.57 11.46 -13.14
N ASP A 300 -4.73 12.21 -13.84
CA ASP A 300 -5.10 12.68 -15.16
C ASP A 300 -5.25 11.43 -16.03
N MET A 301 -6.44 11.09 -16.48
CA MET A 301 -6.71 9.91 -17.31
C MET A 301 -7.81 10.30 -18.30
N THR A 302 -7.68 9.90 -19.56
CA THR A 302 -8.76 10.06 -20.54
C THR A 302 -9.98 9.22 -20.14
N SER A 303 -11.14 9.51 -20.72
CA SER A 303 -12.36 8.71 -20.51
C SER A 303 -12.11 7.22 -20.79
N ASP A 304 -11.39 6.94 -21.87
CA ASP A 304 -11.04 5.58 -22.29
C ASP A 304 -10.07 4.93 -21.29
N GLU A 305 -9.05 5.66 -20.81
CA GLU A 305 -8.13 5.18 -19.77
C GLU A 305 -8.87 4.90 -18.45
N ASN A 306 -9.81 5.76 -18.04
CA ASN A 306 -10.60 5.58 -16.82
C ASN A 306 -11.51 4.35 -16.87
N GLN A 307 -12.04 3.98 -18.04
CA GLN A 307 -12.87 2.80 -18.22
C GLN A 307 -12.02 1.53 -18.42
N ALA A 308 -10.88 1.68 -19.10
CA ALA A 308 -9.93 0.62 -19.39
C ALA A 308 -9.14 0.15 -18.16
N CYS A 309 -8.66 1.09 -17.34
CA CYS A 309 -7.68 0.85 -16.30
C CYS A 309 -8.22 -0.03 -15.16
N PRO A 310 -9.42 0.20 -14.59
CA PRO A 310 -9.99 -0.68 -13.57
C PRO A 310 -10.27 -2.10 -14.10
N ALA A 311 -10.83 -2.24 -15.30
CA ALA A 311 -11.11 -3.54 -15.90
C ALA A 311 -9.82 -4.32 -16.24
N ARG A 312 -8.78 -3.62 -16.73
CA ARG A 312 -7.46 -4.20 -17.04
C ARG A 312 -6.65 -4.54 -15.79
N LEU A 313 -6.84 -3.82 -14.69
CA LEU A 313 -6.16 -4.11 -13.42
C LEU A 313 -6.89 -5.17 -12.60
N GLN A 314 -8.22 -5.26 -12.70
CA GLN A 314 -8.97 -6.43 -12.24
C GLN A 314 -8.50 -7.72 -12.97
N ALA A 315 -8.09 -7.61 -14.24
CA ALA A 315 -7.50 -8.75 -14.96
C ALA A 315 -6.13 -9.18 -14.39
N CYS A 316 -5.34 -8.28 -13.77
CA CYS A 316 -4.14 -8.66 -13.01
C CYS A 316 -4.48 -9.41 -11.71
N ASP A 317 -5.65 -9.16 -11.12
CA ASP A 317 -6.10 -9.80 -9.87
C ASP A 317 -6.85 -11.12 -10.10
N ALA A 318 -7.12 -11.49 -11.36
CA ALA A 318 -7.85 -12.71 -11.74
C ALA A 318 -7.02 -14.01 -11.62
N GLU A 319 -6.12 -14.13 -10.64
CA GLU A 319 -5.56 -15.43 -10.25
C GLU A 319 -6.59 -16.24 -9.44
N PRO A 320 -6.97 -17.47 -9.85
CA PRO A 320 -8.06 -18.26 -9.23
C PRO A 320 -7.84 -18.70 -7.76
N LYS A 321 -6.77 -18.26 -7.09
CA LYS A 321 -6.32 -18.79 -5.80
C LYS A 321 -6.57 -17.87 -4.59
N ARG A 322 -7.26 -16.73 -4.74
CA ARG A 322 -7.43 -15.71 -3.67
C ARG A 322 -8.88 -15.50 -3.21
N ASP A 323 -9.62 -16.59 -3.02
CA ASP A 323 -11.08 -16.55 -2.95
C ASP A 323 -11.66 -16.02 -1.60
N SER A 324 -10.98 -16.18 -0.46
CA SER A 324 -11.61 -15.86 0.84
C SER A 324 -11.54 -14.37 1.24
N LEU A 325 -10.38 -13.72 1.10
CA LEU A 325 -10.20 -12.31 1.50
C LEU A 325 -10.93 -11.35 0.56
N PHE A 326 -10.98 -11.67 -0.73
CA PHE A 326 -11.69 -10.86 -1.72
C PHE A 326 -13.20 -10.89 -1.50
N LYS A 327 -13.78 -12.08 -1.23
CA LYS A 327 -15.20 -12.22 -0.85
C LYS A 327 -15.55 -11.47 0.43
N LEU A 328 -14.67 -11.50 1.44
CA LEU A 328 -14.84 -10.72 2.68
C LEU A 328 -14.85 -9.21 2.43
N TRP A 329 -14.00 -8.73 1.53
CA TRP A 329 -13.95 -7.32 1.14
C TRP A 329 -15.20 -6.88 0.38
N GLN A 330 -15.66 -7.68 -0.61
CA GLN A 330 -16.89 -7.40 -1.38
C GLN A 330 -18.16 -7.33 -0.54
N GLN A 331 -18.21 -7.97 0.64
CA GLN A 331 -19.35 -7.88 1.54
C GLN A 331 -19.41 -6.55 2.32
N LYS A 332 -18.31 -5.79 2.34
CA LYS A 332 -18.15 -4.57 3.15
C LYS A 332 -18.10 -3.30 2.32
N VAL A 333 -17.69 -3.40 1.06
CA VAL A 333 -17.54 -2.29 0.11
C VAL A 333 -18.52 -2.46 -1.04
#